data_AF-A0A7X7TH14-F1
#
_entry.id   AF-A0A7X7TH14-F1
#
_cell.length_a   1.000
_cell.length_b   1.000
_cell.length_c   1.000
_cell.angle_alpha   90.00
_cell.angle_beta   90.00
_cell.angle_gamma   90.00
#
_symmetry.space_group_name_H-M   'P 1'
#
loop_
_entity.id
_entity.type
_entity.pdbx_description
1 polymer ?
#
loop_
_entity_poly.entity_id
_entity_poly.type
_entity_poly.pdbx_seq_one_letter_code
_entity_poly.pdbx_strand_id
1 'polypeptide(L)'
;QIFVLYPEGGISSIQRAMMLEEQATNTRVFALKGDFDDAQRLVKSLMNDLEWREELHRQGIALSTANSINLGRILVQVIYYFSSYQDLVDRGTIKLGDRVNYCVPTGNFGNILAGYYAYRMGLPIGRLVCASNRNRILNDFFRTGVYDLTAHSPLVKTLSPSMDILVSSNLERWIFEVLDREGEKTAELMTSLTRCGRFSIDVSAKKDGDLFFSATCNDLESLETIRETFRDGALLIDPHTAVAVYALGQYRKATGDDTPCVVHSTASPFKFPEAMLRALQRDTGSVDDHTRLDLLSEISGRPLPEAVRRLRSVRGREPESGNFEEIRQRLRRYAFEGW
;
A
#
# COMPACT_ATOMS: atom_id res chain seq x y z
N GLN A 1 -3.81 1.47 -23.99
CA GLN A 1 -2.40 1.82 -23.71
C GLN A 1 -2.21 1.97 -22.21
N ILE A 2 -1.03 1.62 -21.71
CA ILE A 2 -0.63 1.75 -20.30
C ILE A 2 0.64 2.58 -20.26
N PHE A 3 0.59 3.67 -19.50
CA PHE A 3 1.74 4.52 -19.26
C PHE A 3 2.14 4.40 -17.79
N VAL A 4 3.36 3.91 -17.54
CA VAL A 4 3.92 3.77 -16.19
C VAL A 4 4.98 4.84 -16.01
N LEU A 5 4.90 5.59 -14.93
CA LEU A 5 5.88 6.62 -14.57
C LEU A 5 6.52 6.26 -13.25
N TYR A 6 7.84 6.37 -13.18
CA TYR A 6 8.59 6.19 -11.94
C TYR A 6 9.72 7.23 -11.84
N PRO A 7 10.11 7.66 -10.63
CA PRO A 7 11.26 8.54 -10.43
C PRO A 7 12.56 7.80 -10.77
N GLU A 8 13.39 8.37 -11.66
CA GLU A 8 14.58 7.72 -12.24
C GLU A 8 15.52 7.13 -11.17
N GLY A 9 15.69 7.81 -10.03
CA GLY A 9 16.49 7.35 -8.89
C GLY A 9 15.69 6.90 -7.66
N GLY A 10 14.36 6.77 -7.76
CA GLY A 10 13.49 6.55 -6.59
C GLY A 10 12.92 5.13 -6.44
N ILE A 11 13.35 4.17 -7.26
CA ILE A 11 12.94 2.76 -7.16
C ILE A 11 14.16 1.83 -7.14
N SER A 12 14.02 0.64 -6.56
CA SER A 12 15.12 -0.34 -6.51
C SER A 12 15.45 -0.93 -7.88
N SER A 13 16.64 -1.49 -8.02
CA SER A 13 17.11 -2.17 -9.24
C SER A 13 16.13 -3.27 -9.69
N ILE A 14 15.64 -4.07 -8.74
CA ILE A 14 14.65 -5.13 -8.96
C ILE A 14 13.30 -4.55 -9.41
N GLN A 15 12.81 -3.50 -8.75
CA GLN A 15 11.54 -2.86 -9.12
C GLN A 15 11.61 -2.27 -10.53
N ARG A 16 12.72 -1.63 -10.87
CA ARG A 16 12.99 -1.12 -12.23
C ARG A 16 12.98 -2.28 -13.23
N ALA A 17 13.70 -3.35 -12.96
CA ALA A 17 13.75 -4.52 -13.84
C ALA A 17 12.35 -5.12 -14.07
N MET A 18 11.52 -5.23 -13.03
CA MET A 18 10.14 -5.73 -13.15
C MET A 18 9.28 -4.90 -14.09
N MET A 19 9.47 -3.57 -14.11
CA MET A 19 8.73 -2.70 -15.05
C MET A 19 9.25 -2.82 -16.48
N LEU A 20 10.56 -2.99 -16.67
CA LEU A 20 11.20 -3.01 -17.98
C LEU A 20 11.19 -4.38 -18.66
N GLU A 21 10.95 -5.45 -17.92
CA GLU A 21 10.77 -6.80 -18.46
C GLU A 21 9.47 -6.92 -19.28
N GLU A 22 8.44 -6.13 -18.97
CA GLU A 22 7.14 -6.19 -19.63
C GLU A 22 7.26 -6.01 -21.15
N GLN A 23 6.81 -7.03 -21.89
CA GLN A 23 6.89 -7.08 -23.35
C GLN A 23 5.58 -6.70 -24.05
N ALA A 24 4.52 -6.40 -23.31
CA ALA A 24 3.27 -5.93 -23.88
C ALA A 24 3.52 -4.71 -24.80
N THR A 25 2.96 -4.77 -26.02
CA THR A 25 3.15 -3.73 -27.04
C THR A 25 2.43 -2.42 -26.70
N ASN A 26 1.52 -2.47 -25.75
CA ASN A 26 0.68 -1.36 -25.33
C ASN A 26 1.16 -0.66 -24.05
N THR A 27 2.30 -1.09 -23.50
CA THR A 27 2.87 -0.56 -22.28
C THR A 27 4.11 0.26 -22.60
N ARG A 28 4.15 1.50 -22.11
CA ARG A 28 5.34 2.36 -22.15
C ARG A 28 5.72 2.77 -20.73
N VAL A 29 7.02 2.73 -20.44
CA VAL A 29 7.57 3.02 -19.12
C VAL A 29 8.47 4.25 -19.21
N PHE A 30 8.20 5.25 -18.36
CA PHE A 30 8.91 6.51 -18.31
C PHE A 30 9.68 6.67 -17.01
N ALA A 31 10.96 7.03 -17.15
CA ALA A 31 11.81 7.42 -16.03
C ALA A 31 11.76 8.95 -15.88
N LEU A 32 11.05 9.44 -14.87
CA LEU A 32 10.93 10.86 -14.60
C LEU A 32 12.16 11.36 -13.83
N LYS A 33 12.79 12.41 -14.36
CA LYS A 33 13.83 13.17 -13.65
C LYS A 33 13.18 14.05 -12.57
N GLY A 34 12.89 13.43 -11.44
CA GLY A 34 12.18 13.99 -10.31
C GLY A 34 11.95 12.93 -9.24
N ASP A 35 11.08 13.22 -8.28
CA ASP A 35 10.67 12.29 -7.24
C ASP A 35 9.28 11.67 -7.48
N PHE A 36 8.80 10.90 -6.51
CA PHE A 36 7.48 10.27 -6.59
C PHE A 36 6.34 11.29 -6.61
N ASP A 37 6.49 12.41 -5.89
CA ASP A 37 5.49 13.47 -5.82
C ASP A 37 5.41 14.22 -7.16
N ASP A 38 6.54 14.41 -7.85
CA ASP A 38 6.59 14.91 -9.22
C ASP A 38 5.79 14.02 -10.18
N ALA A 39 5.98 12.71 -10.09
CA ALA A 39 5.24 11.75 -10.92
C ALA A 39 3.73 11.81 -10.64
N GLN A 40 3.33 11.91 -9.37
CA GLN A 40 1.93 12.07 -8.99
C GLN A 40 1.35 13.40 -9.48
N ARG A 41 2.09 14.50 -9.37
CA ARG A 41 1.68 15.83 -9.87
C ARG A 41 1.48 15.81 -11.38
N LEU A 42 2.34 15.13 -12.12
CA LEU A 42 2.21 15.00 -13.57
C LEU A 42 0.95 14.22 -13.97
N VAL A 43 0.70 13.07 -13.32
CA VAL A 43 -0.52 12.30 -13.59
C VAL A 43 -1.75 13.12 -13.24
N LYS A 44 -1.77 13.80 -12.09
CA LYS A 44 -2.89 14.67 -11.68
C LYS A 44 -3.11 15.83 -12.65
N SER A 45 -2.04 16.48 -13.13
CA SER A 45 -2.16 17.60 -14.07
C SER A 45 -2.78 17.15 -15.39
N LEU A 46 -2.39 15.98 -15.90
CA LEU A 46 -2.99 15.37 -17.09
C LEU A 46 -4.45 14.94 -16.87
N MET A 47 -4.77 14.34 -15.72
CA MET A 47 -6.14 13.93 -15.40
C MET A 47 -7.12 15.11 -15.19
N ASN A 48 -6.60 16.29 -14.86
CA ASN A 48 -7.38 17.51 -14.64
C ASN A 48 -7.37 18.47 -15.86
N ASP A 49 -6.66 18.13 -16.93
CA ASP A 49 -6.61 18.91 -18.17
C ASP A 49 -7.90 18.68 -18.98
N LEU A 50 -8.86 19.60 -18.85
CA LEU A 50 -10.18 19.47 -19.46
C LEU A 50 -10.12 19.42 -20.98
N GLU A 51 -9.29 20.26 -21.60
CA GLU A 51 -9.12 20.34 -23.06
C GLU A 51 -8.56 19.02 -23.61
N TRP A 52 -7.53 18.46 -22.96
CA TRP A 52 -6.98 17.16 -23.37
C TRP A 52 -7.98 16.02 -23.21
N ARG A 53 -8.78 16.03 -22.14
CA ARG A 53 -9.83 15.03 -21.91
C ARG A 53 -10.92 15.09 -22.96
N GLU A 54 -11.33 16.28 -23.37
CA GLU A 54 -12.30 16.46 -24.45
C GLU A 54 -11.75 15.96 -25.79
N GLU A 55 -10.48 16.21 -26.09
CA GLU A 55 -9.83 15.67 -27.29
C GLU A 55 -9.78 14.13 -27.26
N LEU A 56 -9.35 13.53 -26.14
CA LEU A 56 -9.34 12.07 -25.98
C LEU A 56 -10.75 11.47 -26.16
N HIS A 57 -11.75 12.09 -25.53
CA HIS A 57 -13.13 11.63 -25.61
C HIS A 57 -13.68 11.70 -27.04
N ARG A 58 -13.35 12.75 -27.81
CA ARG A 58 -13.71 12.85 -29.24
C ARG A 58 -13.12 11.73 -30.09
N GLN A 59 -11.97 11.19 -29.70
CA GLN A 59 -11.33 10.04 -30.34
C GLN A 59 -11.79 8.68 -29.77
N GLY A 60 -12.79 8.67 -28.87
CA GLY A 60 -13.27 7.45 -28.22
C GLY A 60 -12.30 6.86 -27.18
N ILE A 61 -11.35 7.66 -26.69
CA ILE A 61 -10.32 7.24 -25.75
C ILE A 61 -10.72 7.67 -24.33
N ALA A 62 -10.89 6.69 -23.45
CA ALA A 62 -11.15 6.93 -22.04
C ALA A 62 -9.84 6.98 -21.25
N LEU A 63 -9.64 8.05 -20.48
CA LEU A 63 -8.52 8.18 -19.56
C LEU A 63 -8.85 7.52 -18.21
N SER A 64 -7.93 6.73 -17.67
CA SER A 64 -8.07 6.09 -16.37
C SER A 64 -6.72 6.02 -15.65
N THR A 65 -6.76 5.78 -14.34
CA THR A 65 -5.57 5.58 -13.51
C THR A 65 -5.65 4.24 -12.78
N ALA A 66 -4.50 3.57 -12.65
CA ALA A 66 -4.35 2.38 -11.81
C ALA A 66 -3.87 2.72 -10.39
N ASN A 67 -3.83 4.01 -10.01
CA ASN A 67 -3.37 4.45 -8.69
C ASN A 67 -4.47 4.27 -7.62
N SER A 68 -4.14 4.56 -6.36
CA SER A 68 -5.01 4.37 -5.18
C SER A 68 -6.32 5.16 -5.19
N ILE A 69 -6.52 6.02 -6.21
CA ILE A 69 -7.74 6.79 -6.45
C ILE A 69 -8.82 5.91 -7.11
N ASN A 70 -8.45 4.86 -7.84
CA ASN A 70 -9.40 4.05 -8.60
C ASN A 70 -10.27 3.16 -7.69
N LEU A 71 -11.59 3.33 -7.74
CA LEU A 71 -12.55 2.55 -6.94
C LEU A 71 -12.50 1.05 -7.23
N GLY A 72 -12.23 0.66 -8.48
CA GLY A 72 -12.08 -0.73 -8.90
C GLY A 72 -11.00 -1.47 -8.10
N ARG A 73 -9.95 -0.77 -7.66
CA ARG A 73 -8.93 -1.37 -6.76
C ARG A 73 -9.49 -1.76 -5.42
N ILE A 74 -10.38 -0.96 -4.84
CA ILE A 74 -10.99 -1.27 -3.54
C ILE A 74 -12.00 -2.41 -3.72
N LEU A 75 -12.78 -2.39 -4.80
CA LEU A 75 -13.78 -3.43 -5.09
C LEU A 75 -13.17 -4.83 -5.17
N VAL A 76 -12.06 -4.99 -5.91
CA VAL A 76 -11.40 -6.30 -5.99
C VAL A 76 -10.76 -6.72 -4.67
N GLN A 77 -10.39 -5.76 -3.83
CA GLN A 77 -9.82 -6.03 -2.51
C GLN A 77 -10.87 -6.56 -1.51
N VAL A 78 -12.15 -6.20 -1.67
CA VAL A 78 -13.24 -6.75 -0.83
C VAL A 78 -13.30 -8.27 -0.94
N ILE A 79 -13.02 -8.82 -2.12
CA ILE A 79 -13.15 -10.26 -2.42
C ILE A 79 -12.31 -11.11 -1.46
N TYR A 80 -11.06 -10.73 -1.19
CA TYR A 80 -10.20 -11.57 -0.35
C TYR A 80 -10.58 -11.55 1.12
N TYR A 81 -11.35 -10.57 1.61
CA TYR A 81 -11.91 -10.61 2.97
C TYR A 81 -12.97 -11.72 3.09
N PHE A 82 -13.88 -11.80 2.10
CA PHE A 82 -14.86 -12.89 2.05
C PHE A 82 -14.18 -14.24 1.82
N SER A 83 -13.21 -14.31 0.90
CA SER A 83 -12.46 -15.54 0.61
C SER A 83 -11.72 -16.06 1.84
N SER A 84 -10.98 -15.21 2.56
CA SER A 84 -10.24 -15.65 3.75
C SER A 84 -11.17 -16.04 4.89
N TYR A 85 -12.33 -15.41 5.01
CA TYR A 85 -13.35 -15.83 5.97
C TYR A 85 -13.89 -17.22 5.65
N GLN A 86 -14.21 -17.48 4.38
CA GLN A 86 -14.64 -18.80 3.91
C GLN A 86 -13.55 -19.85 4.16
N ASP A 87 -12.28 -19.53 3.88
CA ASP A 87 -11.15 -20.43 4.17
C ASP A 87 -11.09 -20.82 5.66
N LEU A 88 -11.40 -19.91 6.58
CA LEU A 88 -11.44 -20.21 8.02
C LEU A 88 -12.62 -21.13 8.39
N VAL A 89 -13.78 -20.94 7.76
CA VAL A 89 -14.96 -21.80 7.92
C VAL A 89 -14.67 -23.22 7.39
N ASP A 90 -14.12 -23.32 6.18
CA ASP A 90 -13.82 -24.59 5.52
C ASP A 90 -12.77 -25.41 6.29
N ARG A 91 -11.82 -24.73 6.94
CA ARG A 91 -10.83 -25.35 7.83
C ARG A 91 -11.38 -25.69 9.22
N GLY A 92 -12.62 -25.35 9.52
CA GLY A 92 -13.23 -25.53 10.84
C GLY A 92 -12.58 -24.68 11.94
N THR A 93 -11.83 -23.62 11.59
CA THR A 93 -11.22 -22.70 12.55
C THR A 93 -12.29 -21.82 13.21
N ILE A 94 -13.36 -21.52 12.48
CA ILE A 94 -14.54 -20.79 12.92
C ILE A 94 -15.81 -21.45 12.35
N LYS A 95 -16.99 -21.10 12.86
CA LYS A 95 -18.28 -21.42 12.24
C LYS A 95 -18.78 -20.22 11.43
N LEU A 96 -19.65 -20.50 10.46
CA LEU A 96 -20.35 -19.43 9.72
C LEU A 96 -21.13 -18.55 10.71
N GLY A 97 -20.90 -17.24 10.64
CA GLY A 97 -21.47 -16.24 11.56
C GLY A 97 -20.55 -15.85 12.72
N ASP A 98 -19.52 -16.64 13.03
CA ASP A 98 -18.53 -16.26 14.04
C ASP A 98 -17.75 -15.02 13.57
N ARG A 99 -17.34 -14.19 14.54
CA ARG A 99 -16.57 -12.98 14.26
C ARG A 99 -15.12 -13.30 13.93
N VAL A 100 -14.55 -12.53 13.01
CA VAL A 100 -13.13 -12.59 12.65
C VAL A 100 -12.55 -11.18 12.65
N ASN A 101 -11.35 -11.03 13.20
CA ASN A 101 -10.60 -9.79 13.13
C ASN A 101 -9.69 -9.78 11.89
N TYR A 102 -9.36 -8.60 11.40
CA TYR A 102 -8.40 -8.42 10.31
C TYR A 102 -7.32 -7.44 10.71
N CYS A 103 -6.06 -7.80 10.54
CA CYS A 103 -4.92 -6.93 10.78
C CYS A 103 -4.21 -6.59 9.48
N VAL A 104 -4.16 -5.29 9.17
CA VAL A 104 -3.78 -4.80 7.84
C VAL A 104 -2.63 -3.80 7.97
N PRO A 105 -1.47 -4.08 7.35
CA PRO A 105 -0.42 -3.08 7.21
C PRO A 105 -0.92 -1.98 6.27
N THR A 106 -1.01 -0.76 6.78
CA THR A 106 -1.80 0.31 6.18
C THR A 106 -0.95 1.56 5.93
N GLY A 107 -0.92 2.00 4.66
CA GLY A 107 -0.44 3.33 4.25
C GLY A 107 -1.60 4.17 3.71
N ASN A 108 -1.96 3.99 2.43
CA ASN A 108 -3.02 4.74 1.74
C ASN A 108 -4.47 4.34 2.09
N PHE A 109 -4.71 3.55 3.14
CA PHE A 109 -6.03 3.14 3.65
C PHE A 109 -6.92 2.27 2.72
N GLY A 110 -6.53 1.98 1.48
CA GLY A 110 -7.40 1.26 0.52
C GLY A 110 -7.73 -0.18 0.91
N ASN A 111 -6.74 -0.95 1.37
CA ASN A 111 -6.91 -2.35 1.77
C ASN A 111 -7.88 -2.47 2.96
N ILE A 112 -7.59 -1.75 4.05
CA ILE A 112 -8.44 -1.78 5.25
C ILE A 112 -9.83 -1.16 5.01
N LEU A 113 -9.95 -0.19 4.09
CA LEU A 113 -11.25 0.31 3.62
C LEU A 113 -12.05 -0.76 2.90
N ALA A 114 -11.42 -1.65 2.12
CA ALA A 114 -12.11 -2.79 1.55
C ALA A 114 -12.65 -3.73 2.64
N GLY A 115 -11.92 -3.90 3.74
CA GLY A 115 -12.41 -4.60 4.93
C GLY A 115 -13.62 -3.93 5.55
N TYR A 116 -13.62 -2.60 5.64
CA TYR A 116 -14.79 -1.83 6.07
C TYR A 116 -16.00 -2.07 5.16
N TYR A 117 -15.81 -2.07 3.84
CA TYR A 117 -16.90 -2.37 2.92
C TYR A 117 -17.39 -3.82 3.05
N ALA A 118 -16.50 -4.79 3.26
CA ALA A 118 -16.89 -6.17 3.54
C ALA A 118 -17.75 -6.28 4.81
N TYR A 119 -17.36 -5.58 5.88
CA TYR A 119 -18.17 -5.46 7.11
C TYR A 119 -19.54 -4.85 6.82
N ARG A 120 -19.60 -3.73 6.09
CA ARG A 120 -20.87 -3.07 5.70
C ARG A 120 -21.75 -3.94 4.81
N MET A 121 -21.16 -4.89 4.08
CA MET A 121 -21.87 -5.90 3.28
C MET A 121 -22.38 -7.09 4.11
N GLY A 122 -22.07 -7.15 5.41
CA GLY A 122 -22.56 -8.18 6.33
C GLY A 122 -21.55 -9.26 6.70
N LEU A 123 -20.28 -9.16 6.26
CA LEU A 123 -19.25 -10.06 6.76
C LEU A 123 -19.06 -9.83 8.27
N PRO A 124 -19.04 -10.89 9.12
CA PRO A 124 -18.96 -10.74 10.57
C PRO A 124 -17.53 -10.37 11.01
N ILE A 125 -17.12 -9.14 10.72
CA ILE A 125 -15.85 -8.59 11.16
C ILE A 125 -15.98 -8.08 12.59
N GLY A 126 -15.09 -8.54 13.48
CA GLY A 126 -15.01 -8.05 14.86
C GLY A 126 -14.28 -6.71 14.95
N ARG A 127 -13.01 -6.70 14.53
CA ARG A 127 -12.14 -5.52 14.45
C ARG A 127 -11.34 -5.44 13.16
N LEU A 128 -11.07 -4.22 12.75
CA LEU A 128 -10.08 -3.86 11.74
C LEU A 128 -8.87 -3.22 12.44
N VAL A 129 -7.78 -3.97 12.56
CA VAL A 129 -6.52 -3.51 13.15
C VAL A 129 -5.68 -2.81 12.08
N CYS A 130 -5.62 -1.48 12.15
CA CYS A 130 -4.82 -0.60 11.31
C CYS A 130 -3.38 -0.53 11.82
N ALA A 131 -2.48 -1.28 11.17
CA ALA A 131 -1.07 -1.32 11.52
C ALA A 131 -0.29 -0.28 10.71
N SER A 132 0.32 0.69 11.39
CA SER A 132 1.16 1.73 10.78
C SER A 132 2.64 1.49 11.11
N ASN A 133 3.54 1.90 10.22
CA ASN A 133 4.96 1.98 10.57
C ASN A 133 5.25 3.29 11.33
N ARG A 134 6.51 3.75 11.41
CA ARG A 134 6.86 5.03 12.07
C ARG A 134 6.03 6.23 11.60
N ASN A 135 5.52 6.22 10.37
CA ASN A 135 4.58 7.21 9.84
C ASN A 135 3.18 6.96 10.42
N ARG A 136 2.99 7.38 11.68
CA ARG A 136 1.86 7.02 12.55
C ARG A 136 0.62 7.90 12.45
N ILE A 137 0.44 8.65 11.36
CA ILE A 137 -0.67 9.61 11.24
C ILE A 137 -2.05 8.95 11.37
N LEU A 138 -2.21 7.73 10.83
CA LEU A 138 -3.45 6.97 10.98
C LEU A 138 -3.66 6.50 12.43
N ASN A 139 -2.59 6.11 13.11
CA ASN A 139 -2.67 5.73 14.52
C ASN A 139 -3.12 6.90 15.39
N ASP A 140 -2.53 8.07 15.19
CA ASP A 140 -2.86 9.25 15.98
C ASP A 140 -4.29 9.74 15.63
N PHE A 141 -4.70 9.65 14.36
CA PHE A 141 -6.07 9.92 13.91
C PHE A 141 -7.10 9.01 14.58
N PHE A 142 -6.94 7.68 14.54
CA PHE A 142 -7.92 6.76 15.16
C PHE A 142 -7.97 6.90 16.69
N ARG A 143 -6.90 7.34 17.33
CA ARG A 143 -6.85 7.54 18.79
C ARG A 143 -7.42 8.88 19.24
N THR A 144 -7.31 9.93 18.42
CA THR A 144 -7.58 11.31 18.85
C THR A 144 -8.65 12.03 18.03
N GLY A 145 -9.03 11.49 16.87
CA GLY A 145 -9.87 12.18 15.88
C GLY A 145 -9.13 13.26 15.08
N VAL A 146 -7.86 13.52 15.37
CA VAL A 146 -7.07 14.59 14.74
C VAL A 146 -6.17 14.02 13.64
N TYR A 147 -6.29 14.56 12.43
CA TYR A 147 -5.39 14.26 11.31
C TYR A 147 -4.49 15.47 11.09
N ASP A 148 -3.20 15.38 11.42
CA ASP A 148 -2.27 16.53 11.42
C ASP A 148 -0.98 16.24 10.63
N LEU A 149 -0.88 16.78 9.42
CA LEU A 149 0.32 16.65 8.58
C LEU A 149 1.51 17.42 9.16
N THR A 150 1.28 18.50 9.90
CA THR A 150 2.35 19.35 10.44
C THR A 150 3.11 18.65 11.55
N ALA A 151 2.40 17.86 12.37
CA ALA A 151 2.99 17.04 13.43
C ALA A 151 3.76 15.81 12.91
N HIS A 152 3.50 15.41 11.66
CA HIS A 152 4.06 14.19 11.06
C HIS A 152 5.00 14.44 9.88
N SER A 153 5.22 15.70 9.50
CA SER A 153 6.18 16.09 8.45
C SER A 153 7.57 16.37 9.07
N PRO A 154 8.67 16.03 8.39
CA PRO A 154 8.74 15.34 7.09
C PRO A 154 8.48 13.83 7.20
N LEU A 155 8.17 13.21 6.05
CA LEU A 155 8.02 11.76 5.92
C LEU A 155 9.28 11.03 6.39
N VAL A 156 9.12 9.97 7.17
CA VAL A 156 10.23 9.12 7.63
C VAL A 156 10.34 7.90 6.72
N LYS A 157 11.51 7.69 6.11
CA LYS A 157 11.80 6.47 5.35
C LYS A 157 11.99 5.29 6.32
N THR A 158 11.32 4.17 6.05
CA THR A 158 11.36 2.97 6.89
C THR A 158 11.72 1.72 6.09
N LEU A 159 11.80 0.56 6.76
CA LEU A 159 11.95 -0.75 6.11
C LEU A 159 10.67 -1.24 5.41
N SER A 160 9.56 -0.53 5.58
CA SER A 160 8.25 -0.83 4.97
C SER A 160 7.81 0.32 4.07
N PRO A 161 8.56 0.62 2.98
CA PRO A 161 8.43 1.88 2.23
C PRO A 161 7.06 2.07 1.57
N SER A 162 6.28 1.01 1.35
CA SER A 162 4.94 1.14 0.78
C SER A 162 3.91 1.73 1.77
N MET A 163 4.29 1.81 3.04
CA MET A 163 3.50 2.41 4.13
C MET A 163 4.01 3.78 4.54
N ASP A 164 5.11 4.27 3.96
CA ASP A 164 5.65 5.61 4.22
C ASP A 164 4.75 6.67 3.56
N ILE A 165 3.63 6.99 4.21
CA ILE A 165 2.57 7.85 3.72
C ILE A 165 2.17 8.87 4.78
N LEU A 166 2.10 10.15 4.38
CA LEU A 166 1.52 11.22 5.21
C LEU A 166 0.07 11.53 4.86
N VAL A 167 -0.31 11.46 3.58
CA VAL A 167 -1.68 11.69 3.13
C VAL A 167 -2.30 10.37 2.69
N SER A 168 -3.17 9.83 3.52
CA SER A 168 -3.81 8.54 3.25
C SER A 168 -4.99 8.70 2.30
N SER A 169 -4.77 8.48 1.00
CA SER A 169 -5.72 8.89 -0.06
C SER A 169 -7.11 8.26 0.01
N ASN A 170 -7.28 7.13 0.71
CA ASN A 170 -8.59 6.47 0.83
C ASN A 170 -9.30 6.76 2.16
N LEU A 171 -8.67 7.47 3.10
CA LEU A 171 -9.31 7.81 4.36
C LEU A 171 -10.52 8.73 4.15
N GLU A 172 -10.45 9.64 3.17
CA GLU A 172 -11.56 10.51 2.76
C GLU A 172 -12.86 9.73 2.48
N ARG A 173 -12.76 8.56 1.83
CA ARG A 173 -13.92 7.71 1.54
C ARG A 173 -14.58 7.16 2.80
N TRP A 174 -13.78 6.83 3.80
CA TRP A 174 -14.30 6.38 5.08
C TRP A 174 -14.89 7.53 5.89
N ILE A 175 -14.23 8.69 5.90
CA ILE A 175 -14.75 9.91 6.52
C ILE A 175 -16.11 10.27 5.94
N PHE A 176 -16.28 10.18 4.61
CA PHE A 176 -17.56 10.37 3.95
C PHE A 176 -18.65 9.42 4.49
N GLU A 177 -18.34 8.15 4.68
CA GLU A 177 -19.30 7.18 5.26
C GLU A 177 -19.63 7.48 6.73
N VAL A 178 -18.65 7.89 7.54
CA VAL A 178 -18.81 8.22 8.97
C VAL A 178 -19.55 9.54 9.19
N LEU A 179 -19.45 10.45 8.23
CA LEU A 179 -20.23 11.70 8.16
C LEU A 179 -21.59 11.48 7.48
N ASP A 180 -22.13 10.26 7.50
CA ASP A 180 -23.47 9.96 6.98
C ASP A 180 -23.64 10.39 5.50
N ARG A 181 -22.54 10.36 4.73
CA ARG A 181 -22.45 10.77 3.32
C ARG A 181 -22.71 12.26 3.08
N GLU A 182 -22.44 13.10 4.07
CA GLU A 182 -22.46 14.55 3.94
C GLU A 182 -21.22 15.05 3.18
N GLY A 183 -21.39 15.22 1.86
CA GLY A 183 -20.32 15.62 0.94
C GLY A 183 -19.71 17.00 1.27
N GLU A 184 -20.54 17.97 1.66
CA GLU A 184 -20.08 19.32 2.01
C GLU A 184 -19.15 19.29 3.23
N LYS A 185 -19.55 18.61 4.32
CA LYS A 185 -18.71 18.45 5.52
C LYS A 185 -17.41 17.72 5.21
N THR A 186 -17.46 16.69 4.36
CA THR A 186 -16.25 15.97 3.93
C THR A 186 -15.29 16.90 3.18
N ALA A 187 -15.83 17.71 2.25
CA ALA A 187 -15.06 18.68 1.48
C ALA A 187 -14.45 19.79 2.37
N GLU A 188 -15.16 20.23 3.41
CA GLU A 188 -14.63 21.18 4.40
C GLU A 188 -13.41 20.61 5.12
N LEU A 189 -13.45 19.35 5.56
CA LEU A 189 -12.29 18.70 6.21
C LEU A 189 -11.10 18.58 5.25
N MET A 190 -11.34 18.20 3.99
CA MET A 190 -10.27 18.11 2.98
C MET A 190 -9.69 19.48 2.62
N THR A 191 -10.54 20.53 2.63
CA THR A 191 -10.11 21.92 2.45
C THR A 191 -9.26 22.37 3.63
N SER A 192 -9.66 22.05 4.86
CA SER A 192 -8.86 22.33 6.07
C SER A 192 -7.51 21.62 6.04
N LEU A 193 -7.47 20.35 5.61
CA LEU A 193 -6.22 19.61 5.43
C LEU A 193 -5.29 20.32 4.44
N THR A 194 -5.84 20.76 3.30
CA THR A 194 -5.07 21.40 2.23
C THR A 194 -4.53 22.78 2.66
N ARG A 195 -5.35 23.58 3.36
CA ARG A 195 -5.00 24.96 3.73
C ARG A 195 -4.18 25.05 5.02
N CYS A 196 -4.53 24.25 6.01
CA CYS A 196 -3.99 24.33 7.37
C CYS A 196 -3.10 23.14 7.73
N GLY A 197 -3.00 22.14 6.87
CA GLY A 197 -2.25 20.91 7.13
C GLY A 197 -2.95 19.95 8.11
N ARG A 198 -4.16 20.26 8.58
CA ARG A 198 -4.85 19.45 9.60
C ARG A 198 -6.37 19.59 9.60
N PHE A 199 -7.04 18.59 10.18
CA PHE A 199 -8.46 18.66 10.57
C PHE A 199 -8.72 17.78 11.80
N SER A 200 -9.89 17.94 12.41
CA SER A 200 -10.36 17.10 13.51
C SER A 200 -11.81 16.66 13.26
N ILE A 201 -12.12 15.42 13.60
CA ILE A 201 -13.45 14.82 13.53
C ILE A 201 -13.64 13.88 14.71
N ASP A 202 -14.77 13.99 15.41
CA ASP A 202 -15.13 13.02 16.45
C ASP A 202 -15.74 11.77 15.78
N VAL A 203 -14.91 10.74 15.65
CA VAL A 203 -15.31 9.43 15.12
C VAL A 203 -15.87 8.51 16.19
N SER A 204 -15.61 8.79 17.48
CA SER A 204 -15.99 7.92 18.59
C SER A 204 -17.50 7.92 18.84
N ALA A 205 -18.16 9.04 18.56
CA ALA A 205 -19.61 9.18 18.67
C ALA A 205 -20.40 8.56 17.51
N LYS A 206 -19.71 7.96 16.52
CA LYS A 206 -20.32 7.51 15.26
C LYS A 206 -20.56 6.01 15.21
N LYS A 207 -21.51 5.60 14.36
CA LYS A 207 -21.78 4.19 14.08
C LYS A 207 -20.50 3.54 13.54
N ASP A 208 -20.08 2.45 14.16
CA ASP A 208 -18.82 1.74 13.89
C ASP A 208 -17.54 2.44 14.41
N GLY A 209 -17.64 3.44 15.31
CA GLY A 209 -16.50 4.15 15.89
C GLY A 209 -15.46 3.23 16.56
N ASP A 210 -15.93 2.12 17.15
CA ASP A 210 -15.05 1.14 17.79
C ASP A 210 -14.47 0.10 16.80
N LEU A 211 -14.92 0.05 15.54
CA LEU A 211 -14.53 -1.01 14.60
C LEU A 211 -13.00 -1.05 14.37
N PHE A 212 -12.36 0.11 14.42
CA PHE A 212 -10.93 0.25 14.16
C PHE A 212 -10.14 0.23 15.47
N PHE A 213 -9.06 -0.54 15.46
CA PHE A 213 -7.96 -0.38 16.42
C PHE A 213 -6.71 0.01 15.64
N SER A 214 -5.87 0.88 16.19
CA SER A 214 -4.62 1.26 15.54
C SER A 214 -3.41 0.99 16.42
N ALA A 215 -2.32 0.55 15.81
CA ALA A 215 -1.03 0.44 16.46
C ALA A 215 0.10 0.82 15.50
N THR A 216 1.24 1.19 16.09
CA THR A 216 2.44 1.61 15.38
C THR A 216 3.57 0.63 15.64
N CYS A 217 4.37 0.36 14.62
CA CYS A 217 5.59 -0.45 14.69
C CYS A 217 6.76 0.33 14.10
N ASN A 218 7.88 0.39 14.81
CA ASN A 218 9.13 0.95 14.30
C ASN A 218 10.00 -0.13 13.62
N ASP A 219 11.10 0.28 12.99
CA ASP A 219 11.96 -0.63 12.23
C ASP A 219 12.63 -1.71 13.11
N LEU A 220 13.01 -1.38 14.35
CA LEU A 220 13.62 -2.36 15.26
C LEU A 220 12.60 -3.42 15.67
N GLU A 221 11.38 -2.99 16.00
CA GLU A 221 10.25 -3.89 16.31
C GLU A 221 9.89 -4.77 15.11
N SER A 222 9.91 -4.20 13.89
CA SER A 222 9.66 -4.95 12.65
C SER A 222 10.72 -6.01 12.41
N LEU A 223 12.01 -5.65 12.55
CA LEU A 223 13.13 -6.59 12.41
C LEU A 223 13.09 -7.72 13.45
N GLU A 224 12.74 -7.39 14.71
CA GLU A 224 12.55 -8.39 15.76
C GLU A 224 11.39 -9.32 15.42
N THR A 225 10.26 -8.77 15.00
CA THR A 225 9.07 -9.56 14.63
C THR A 225 9.36 -10.53 13.47
N ILE A 226 10.13 -10.10 12.46
CA ILE A 226 10.60 -10.99 11.38
C ILE A 226 11.46 -12.13 11.95
N ARG A 227 12.38 -11.82 12.87
CA ARG A 227 13.26 -12.82 13.46
C ARG A 227 12.50 -13.82 14.32
N GLU A 228 11.55 -13.35 15.11
CA GLU A 228 10.71 -14.19 15.96
C GLU A 228 9.83 -15.13 15.13
N THR A 229 9.21 -14.61 14.07
CA THR A 229 8.36 -15.42 13.18
C THR A 229 9.14 -16.41 12.31
N PHE A 230 10.39 -16.09 11.97
CA PHE A 230 11.28 -16.98 11.23
C PHE A 230 12.05 -17.97 12.13
N ARG A 231 11.95 -17.88 13.47
CA ARG A 231 12.65 -18.78 14.39
C ARG A 231 12.45 -20.24 13.99
N ASP A 232 13.55 -21.00 13.96
CA ASP A 232 13.60 -22.40 13.53
C ASP A 232 13.07 -22.67 12.10
N GLY A 233 13.06 -21.64 11.23
CA GLY A 233 12.64 -21.74 9.84
C GLY A 233 11.13 -21.69 9.62
N ALA A 234 10.33 -21.35 10.65
CA ALA A 234 8.88 -21.45 10.62
C ALA A 234 8.22 -20.60 9.50
N LEU A 235 8.22 -19.27 9.65
CA LEU A 235 7.55 -18.38 8.70
C LEU A 235 8.37 -17.14 8.41
N LEU A 236 8.89 -17.07 7.18
CA LEU A 236 9.53 -15.86 6.69
C LEU A 236 8.47 -14.87 6.19
N ILE A 237 8.38 -13.71 6.83
CA ILE A 237 7.48 -12.61 6.47
C ILE A 237 8.25 -11.36 6.05
N ASP A 238 7.66 -10.55 5.19
CA ASP A 238 8.26 -9.28 4.77
C ASP A 238 8.08 -8.17 5.84
N PRO A 239 8.81 -7.05 5.76
CA PRO A 239 8.71 -5.95 6.74
C PRO A 239 7.29 -5.37 6.92
N HIS A 240 6.48 -5.32 5.86
CA HIS A 240 5.11 -4.81 5.95
C HIS A 240 4.22 -5.79 6.72
N THR A 241 4.32 -7.09 6.41
CA THR A 241 3.63 -8.14 7.17
C THR A 241 4.05 -8.13 8.65
N ALA A 242 5.34 -7.91 8.94
CA ALA A 242 5.85 -7.83 10.31
C ALA A 242 5.24 -6.67 11.11
N VAL A 243 5.01 -5.50 10.50
CA VAL A 243 4.30 -4.38 11.13
C VAL A 243 2.89 -4.80 11.57
N ALA A 244 2.18 -5.58 10.74
CA ALA A 244 0.85 -6.08 11.08
C ALA A 244 0.89 -7.15 12.19
N VAL A 245 1.82 -8.10 12.14
CA VAL A 245 1.99 -9.09 13.21
C VAL A 245 2.29 -8.41 14.55
N TYR A 246 3.19 -7.42 14.57
CA TYR A 246 3.47 -6.63 15.76
C TYR A 246 2.24 -5.90 16.29
N ALA A 247 1.51 -5.21 15.41
CA ALA A 247 0.28 -4.50 15.75
C ALA A 247 -0.82 -5.42 16.31
N LEU A 248 -0.93 -6.65 15.79
CA LEU A 248 -1.83 -7.66 16.34
C LEU A 248 -1.43 -8.07 17.76
N GLY A 249 -0.13 -8.20 18.05
CA GLY A 249 0.37 -8.41 19.41
C GLY A 249 -0.02 -7.27 20.36
N GLN A 250 0.11 -6.02 19.91
CA GLN A 250 -0.31 -4.85 20.68
C GLN A 250 -1.83 -4.83 20.92
N TYR A 251 -2.63 -5.17 19.89
CA TYR A 251 -4.08 -5.29 20.00
C TYR A 251 -4.49 -6.30 21.07
N ARG A 252 -3.94 -7.52 21.01
CA ARG A 252 -4.23 -8.58 21.98
C ARG A 252 -3.83 -8.16 23.39
N LYS A 253 -2.65 -7.57 23.55
CA LYS A 253 -2.18 -7.07 24.86
C LYS A 253 -3.09 -5.98 25.43
N ALA A 254 -3.60 -5.09 24.60
CA ALA A 254 -4.43 -3.97 25.04
C ALA A 254 -5.88 -4.37 25.35
N THR A 255 -6.41 -5.39 24.68
CA THR A 255 -7.84 -5.73 24.71
C THR A 255 -8.17 -7.08 25.35
N GLY A 256 -7.21 -8.01 25.40
CA GLY A 256 -7.46 -9.40 25.77
C GLY A 256 -8.31 -10.15 24.73
N ASP A 257 -8.55 -9.59 23.55
CA ASP A 257 -9.36 -10.22 22.51
C ASP A 257 -8.54 -11.22 21.69
N ASP A 258 -8.82 -12.51 21.91
CA ASP A 258 -8.22 -13.64 21.20
C ASP A 258 -9.05 -14.14 20.01
N THR A 259 -10.05 -13.36 19.56
CA THR A 259 -10.81 -13.67 18.33
C THR A 259 -9.86 -13.99 17.17
N PRO A 260 -10.12 -15.05 16.39
CA PRO A 260 -9.31 -15.41 15.23
C PRO A 260 -9.08 -14.19 14.32
N CYS A 261 -7.82 -13.97 13.93
CA CYS A 261 -7.42 -12.78 13.19
C CYS A 261 -6.66 -13.16 11.93
N VAL A 262 -7.09 -12.62 10.79
CA VAL A 262 -6.39 -12.74 9.51
C VAL A 262 -5.42 -11.58 9.38
N VAL A 263 -4.12 -11.88 9.25
CA VAL A 263 -3.08 -10.88 8.97
C VAL A 263 -2.86 -10.81 7.46
N HIS A 264 -2.99 -9.63 6.87
CA HIS A 264 -2.73 -9.43 5.45
C HIS A 264 -1.22 -9.38 5.18
N SER A 265 -0.69 -10.45 4.57
CA SER A 265 0.69 -10.46 4.07
C SER A 265 0.76 -9.82 2.69
N THR A 266 1.22 -8.58 2.63
CA THR A 266 1.08 -7.73 1.43
C THR A 266 2.21 -7.85 0.42
N ALA A 267 3.32 -8.49 0.77
CA ALA A 267 4.45 -8.66 -0.12
C ALA A 267 5.23 -9.95 0.18
N SER A 268 5.95 -10.44 -0.84
CA SER A 268 6.94 -11.49 -0.65
C SER A 268 8.18 -10.92 0.07
N PRO A 269 8.79 -11.66 1.02
CA PRO A 269 10.06 -11.27 1.65
C PRO A 269 11.17 -10.97 0.64
N PHE A 270 11.19 -11.68 -0.49
CA PHE A 270 12.18 -11.49 -1.56
C PHE A 270 12.08 -10.15 -2.29
N LYS A 271 11.05 -9.33 -2.02
CA LYS A 271 10.99 -7.94 -2.52
C LYS A 271 11.87 -6.98 -1.72
N PHE A 272 12.29 -7.35 -0.51
CA PHE A 272 13.02 -6.47 0.42
C PHE A 272 14.29 -7.14 0.96
N PRO A 273 15.20 -7.62 0.10
CA PRO A 273 16.27 -8.52 0.52
C PRO A 273 17.23 -7.87 1.53
N GLU A 274 17.49 -6.56 1.44
CA GLU A 274 18.29 -5.84 2.45
C GLU A 274 17.65 -5.87 3.85
N ALA A 275 16.36 -5.54 3.95
CA ALA A 275 15.63 -5.55 5.22
C ALA A 275 15.58 -6.95 5.82
N MET A 276 15.38 -7.97 4.97
CA MET A 276 15.36 -9.37 5.39
C MET A 276 16.72 -9.82 5.95
N LEU A 277 17.82 -9.53 5.27
CA LEU A 277 19.16 -9.91 5.72
C LEU A 277 19.54 -9.22 7.04
N ARG A 278 19.15 -7.94 7.18
CA ARG A 278 19.27 -7.21 8.46
C ARG A 278 18.49 -7.88 9.58
N ALA A 279 17.25 -8.33 9.33
CA ALA A 279 16.43 -9.02 10.34
C ALA A 279 17.09 -10.33 10.79
N LEU A 280 17.65 -11.07 9.83
CA LEU A 280 18.35 -12.33 10.03
C LEU A 280 19.79 -12.16 10.53
N GLN A 281 20.18 -10.94 10.91
CA GLN A 281 21.50 -10.61 11.46
C GLN A 281 22.64 -11.09 10.55
N ARG A 282 22.53 -10.76 9.26
CA ARG A 282 23.56 -11.00 8.26
C ARG A 282 24.02 -9.65 7.73
N ASP A 283 25.28 -9.33 7.99
CA ASP A 283 25.93 -8.18 7.39
C ASP A 283 26.38 -8.56 5.98
N THR A 284 25.84 -7.88 4.99
CA THR A 284 26.22 -8.06 3.59
C THR A 284 27.10 -6.94 3.07
N GLY A 285 27.40 -5.92 3.88
CA GLY A 285 28.02 -4.69 3.40
C GLY A 285 27.32 -4.14 2.14
N SER A 286 28.11 -3.61 1.22
CA SER A 286 27.64 -3.04 -0.05
C SER A 286 27.69 -4.05 -1.20
N VAL A 287 26.89 -5.11 -1.12
CA VAL A 287 26.62 -6.00 -2.26
C VAL A 287 25.39 -5.56 -3.05
N ASP A 288 25.25 -6.03 -4.27
CA ASP A 288 24.07 -5.79 -5.11
C ASP A 288 22.85 -6.63 -4.66
N ASP A 289 21.67 -6.27 -5.15
CA ASP A 289 20.42 -6.94 -4.75
C ASP A 289 20.32 -8.40 -5.22
N HIS A 290 20.99 -8.81 -6.31
CA HIS A 290 20.99 -10.21 -6.75
C HIS A 290 21.78 -11.09 -5.80
N THR A 291 22.93 -10.60 -5.33
CA THR A 291 23.72 -11.27 -4.29
C THR A 291 22.92 -11.38 -2.99
N ARG A 292 22.22 -10.31 -2.58
CA ARG A 292 21.34 -10.35 -1.40
C ARG A 292 20.22 -11.39 -1.54
N LEU A 293 19.63 -11.50 -2.73
CA LEU A 293 18.58 -12.49 -3.01
C LEU A 293 19.10 -13.92 -2.89
N ASP A 294 20.30 -14.21 -3.41
CA ASP A 294 20.89 -15.55 -3.32
C ASP A 294 21.18 -15.93 -1.87
N LEU A 295 21.78 -15.01 -1.10
CA LEU A 295 22.00 -15.21 0.34
C LEU A 295 20.68 -15.42 1.09
N LEU A 296 19.65 -14.61 0.80
CA LEU A 296 18.34 -14.77 1.43
C LEU A 296 17.72 -16.13 1.09
N SER A 297 17.85 -16.60 -0.15
CA SER A 297 17.36 -17.90 -0.59
C SER A 297 18.06 -19.04 0.15
N GLU A 298 19.38 -18.96 0.28
CA GLU A 298 20.21 -19.92 1.01
C GLU A 298 19.84 -19.96 2.50
N ILE A 299 19.83 -18.81 3.17
CA ILE A 299 19.56 -18.72 4.62
C ILE A 299 18.12 -19.14 4.94
N SER A 300 17.17 -18.76 4.10
CA SER A 300 15.76 -19.10 4.34
C SER A 300 15.41 -20.54 3.96
N GLY A 301 16.27 -21.23 3.21
CA GLY A 301 15.97 -22.53 2.60
C GLY A 301 14.83 -22.47 1.59
N ARG A 302 14.46 -21.27 1.11
CA ARG A 302 13.32 -21.06 0.20
C ARG A 302 13.84 -20.69 -1.19
N PRO A 303 13.33 -21.30 -2.26
CA PRO A 303 13.75 -20.96 -3.60
C PRO A 303 13.31 -19.54 -3.97
N LEU A 304 14.10 -18.87 -4.82
CA LEU A 304 13.70 -17.59 -5.39
C LEU A 304 12.36 -17.73 -6.14
N PRO A 305 11.40 -16.81 -5.92
CA PRO A 305 10.17 -16.77 -6.69
C PRO A 305 10.45 -16.71 -8.19
N GLU A 306 9.64 -17.37 -9.00
CA GLU A 306 9.83 -17.43 -10.46
C GLU A 306 9.92 -16.02 -11.09
N ALA A 307 9.08 -15.09 -10.64
CA ALA A 307 9.13 -13.70 -11.06
C ALA A 307 10.50 -13.05 -10.83
N VAL A 308 11.18 -13.36 -9.72
CA VAL A 308 12.51 -12.82 -9.41
C VAL A 308 13.60 -13.54 -10.22
N ARG A 309 13.46 -14.86 -10.44
CA ARG A 309 14.39 -15.62 -11.27
C ARG A 309 14.39 -15.14 -12.72
N ARG A 310 13.22 -14.83 -13.29
CA ARG A 310 13.08 -14.34 -14.67
C ARG A 310 13.81 -13.03 -14.93
N LEU A 311 13.83 -12.11 -13.95
CA LEU A 311 14.55 -10.85 -14.05
C LEU A 311 16.05 -11.00 -14.35
N ARG A 312 16.66 -12.14 -14.00
CA ARG A 312 18.08 -12.41 -14.30
C ARG A 312 18.31 -12.78 -15.77
N SER A 313 17.29 -13.26 -16.46
CA SER A 313 17.39 -13.86 -17.80
C SER A 313 16.90 -12.95 -18.93
N VAL A 314 16.12 -11.91 -18.61
CA VAL A 314 15.50 -11.05 -19.63
C VAL A 314 16.21 -9.71 -19.71
N ARG A 315 16.64 -9.33 -20.92
CA ARG A 315 17.10 -7.97 -21.20
C ARG A 315 15.85 -7.08 -21.34
N GLY A 316 15.57 -6.29 -20.30
CA GLY A 316 14.45 -5.35 -20.31
C GLY A 316 14.61 -4.26 -21.37
N ARG A 317 13.50 -3.58 -21.69
CA ARG A 317 13.51 -2.37 -22.53
C ARG A 317 14.20 -1.23 -21.78
N GLU A 318 14.81 -0.28 -22.49
CA GLU A 318 15.24 0.96 -21.83
C GLU A 318 14.01 1.88 -21.62
N PRO A 319 13.88 2.51 -20.44
CA PRO A 319 12.81 3.46 -20.18
C PRO A 319 13.01 4.73 -21.01
N GLU A 320 11.91 5.38 -21.36
CA GLU A 320 11.96 6.73 -21.91
C GLU A 320 12.18 7.74 -20.77
N SER A 321 13.43 8.19 -20.59
CA SER A 321 13.79 9.18 -19.55
C SER A 321 13.48 10.62 -20.00
N GLY A 322 13.03 11.47 -19.06
CA GLY A 322 12.77 12.88 -19.32
C GLY A 322 12.37 13.68 -18.08
N ASN A 323 12.41 15.00 -18.19
CA ASN A 323 11.84 15.90 -17.18
C ASN A 323 10.30 15.94 -17.27
N PHE A 324 9.67 16.69 -16.36
CA PHE A 324 8.22 16.80 -16.25
C PHE A 324 7.55 17.17 -17.58
N GLU A 325 8.02 18.22 -18.27
CA GLU A 325 7.38 18.70 -19.48
C GLU A 325 7.65 17.79 -20.69
N GLU A 326 8.86 17.23 -20.78
CA GLU A 326 9.22 16.25 -21.82
C GLU A 326 8.31 15.01 -21.75
N ILE A 327 8.11 14.44 -20.57
CA ILE A 327 7.24 13.28 -20.38
C ILE A 327 5.78 13.67 -20.64
N ARG A 328 5.32 14.85 -20.18
CA ARG A 328 3.97 15.33 -20.44
C ARG A 328 3.66 15.39 -21.94
N GLN A 329 4.58 15.92 -22.73
CA GLN A 329 4.44 16.01 -24.19
C GLN A 329 4.41 14.63 -24.85
N ARG A 330 5.30 13.72 -24.44
CA ARG A 330 5.31 12.33 -24.92
C ARG A 330 3.99 11.63 -24.63
N LEU A 331 3.47 11.73 -23.41
CA LEU A 331 2.18 11.14 -23.03
C LEU A 331 1.02 11.69 -23.88
N ARG A 332 0.98 13.01 -24.11
CA ARG A 332 -0.05 13.62 -24.96
C ARG A 332 0.02 13.09 -26.40
N ARG A 333 1.22 12.96 -26.96
CA ARG A 333 1.42 12.39 -28.31
C ARG A 333 1.01 10.92 -28.37
N TYR A 334 1.59 10.11 -27.48
CA TYR A 334 1.41 8.67 -27.45
C TYR A 334 -0.02 8.23 -27.20
N ALA A 335 -0.81 9.03 -26.49
CA ALA A 335 -2.22 8.73 -26.27
C ALA A 335 -3.02 8.57 -27.59
N PHE A 336 -2.59 9.21 -28.69
CA PHE A 336 -3.25 9.13 -30.00
C PHE A 336 -2.57 8.18 -30.99
N GLU A 337 -1.37 7.69 -30.67
CA GLU A 337 -0.73 6.65 -31.46
C GLU A 337 -1.49 5.33 -31.20
N GLY A 338 -2.22 4.83 -32.19
CA GLY A 338 -2.94 3.56 -32.11
C GLY A 338 -2.03 2.35 -31.85
N TRP A 339 -2.64 1.15 -31.79
CA TRP A 339 -1.96 -0.11 -31.52
C TRP A 339 -1.30 -0.69 -32.77
#